data_AF-A0AAV2P9K8-F1
#
_entry.id   AF-A0AAV2P9K8-F1
#
_cell.length_a   1.000
_cell.length_b   1.000
_cell.length_c   1.000
_cell.angle_alpha   90.00
_cell.angle_beta   90.00
_cell.angle_gamma   90.00
#
_symmetry.space_group_name_H-M   'P 1'
#
loop_
_entity.id
_entity.type
_entity.pdbx_description
1 polymer ?
#
loop_
_entity_poly.entity_id
_entity_poly.type
_entity_poly.pdbx_seq_one_letter_code
_entity_poly.pdbx_strand_id
1 'polypeptide(L)'
;MRDRSQLPEPMVKIIVEHNVHYEHDINYTMQLCRWVLKPIGIWHLIYGHASRNEKLISLALIVTCFSALCFVLIPSGLHTLFYEKDINVKVKLFGPVGFCLTSTIKYCYLGARGAAFGRCIRHVENDWRTVQYQDHREMMLKNALVGRKLTMLCAIFLYTGGLSYHTILPLSSRQVSENFTHRPLTYPGYNLFFNPEASPVYEIVFCIHCLFALITYNITTAACSLAAIFVTHACGQLQILMSLLGNLVDGKRSKDTTVEKRLGVIARQHVRILRFSANVEEVLREICLMELVASTLIICLLEYYCLTEWENSDTTAILTYFILLISFTFNTLIFCYIGELLVEQYSKIGSAVYNINWYDLPGNKALDLVLIIAMSHYPPKLTAGKIFDLSINTFGAVLKTSVVYLNLLRTVTT
;
A
#
# COMPACT_ATOMS: atom_id res chain seq x y z
N MET A 1 -22.71 70.49 19.02
CA MET A 1 -23.61 69.48 18.42
C MET A 1 -22.81 68.72 17.37
N ARG A 2 -22.68 67.38 17.52
CA ARG A 2 -22.31 66.28 16.59
C ARG A 2 -21.33 66.55 15.43
N ASP A 3 -20.36 65.70 15.10
CA ASP A 3 -20.38 64.24 15.14
C ASP A 3 -18.96 63.67 15.21
N ARG A 4 -18.70 62.78 16.17
CA ARG A 4 -17.52 61.90 16.21
C ARG A 4 -18.02 60.50 15.89
N SER A 5 -18.07 60.12 14.62
CA SER A 5 -18.28 58.71 14.25
C SER A 5 -17.81 58.44 12.83
N GLN A 6 -16.57 57.97 12.69
CA GLN A 6 -16.11 57.09 11.61
C GLN A 6 -14.69 56.61 11.96
N LEU A 7 -14.63 55.66 12.90
CA LEU A 7 -13.48 54.79 13.05
C LEU A 7 -13.71 53.59 12.11
N PRO A 8 -12.75 53.18 11.28
CA PRO A 8 -12.88 51.96 10.51
C PRO A 8 -12.91 50.75 11.47
N GLU A 9 -13.86 49.85 11.24
CA GLU A 9 -13.93 48.58 11.97
C GLU A 9 -12.58 47.85 11.89
N PRO A 10 -12.05 47.31 13.00
CA PRO A 10 -10.86 46.49 12.93
C PRO A 10 -11.19 45.23 12.16
N MET A 11 -10.56 45.05 10.99
CA MET A 11 -10.51 43.76 10.31
C MET A 11 -10.03 42.71 11.32
N VAL A 12 -10.95 41.86 11.76
CA VAL A 12 -10.64 40.65 12.52
C VAL A 12 -9.77 39.80 11.60
N LYS A 13 -8.45 39.90 11.76
CA LYS A 13 -7.53 38.86 11.31
C LYS A 13 -7.98 37.60 12.03
N ILE A 14 -8.69 36.73 11.32
CA ILE A 14 -8.80 35.34 11.71
C ILE A 14 -7.37 34.81 11.66
N ILE A 15 -6.69 34.83 12.80
CA ILE A 15 -5.43 34.13 12.97
C ILE A 15 -5.82 32.66 12.81
N VAL A 16 -5.61 32.12 11.63
CA VAL A 16 -5.63 30.67 11.44
C VAL A 16 -4.46 30.18 12.26
N GLU A 17 -4.72 29.75 13.50
CA GLU A 17 -3.72 29.03 14.29
C GLU A 17 -3.36 27.78 13.50
N HIS A 18 -2.12 27.74 12.99
CA HIS A 18 -1.57 26.60 12.28
C HIS A 18 -1.01 25.63 13.31
N ASN A 19 -1.08 24.33 13.04
CA ASN A 19 -0.42 23.33 13.88
C ASN A 19 1.07 23.66 13.98
N VAL A 20 1.56 24.10 15.14
CA VAL A 20 2.98 24.47 15.33
C VAL A 20 3.92 23.28 15.10
N HIS A 21 3.43 22.05 15.28
CA HIS A 21 4.20 20.82 15.14
C HIS A 21 4.03 20.12 13.78
N TYR A 22 3.41 20.78 12.79
CA TYR A 22 3.03 20.15 11.53
C TYR A 22 4.20 19.47 10.78
N GLU A 23 5.40 20.07 10.81
CA GLU A 23 6.58 19.49 10.15
C GLU A 23 6.98 18.15 10.75
N HIS A 24 6.96 18.07 12.08
CA HIS A 24 7.25 16.85 12.80
C HIS A 24 6.19 15.79 12.51
N ASP A 25 4.91 16.17 12.52
CA ASP A 25 3.79 15.24 12.31
C ASP A 25 3.74 14.69 10.88
N ILE A 26 4.00 15.54 9.88
CA ILE A 26 4.12 15.14 8.48
C ILE A 26 5.33 14.21 8.32
N ASN A 27 6.48 14.57 8.89
CA ASN A 27 7.67 13.73 8.80
C ASN A 27 7.43 12.38 9.49
N TYR A 28 6.82 12.37 10.67
CA TYR A 28 6.43 11.15 11.37
C TYR A 28 5.46 10.30 10.53
N THR A 29 4.46 10.89 9.89
CA THR A 29 3.50 10.14 9.08
C THR A 29 4.15 9.53 7.83
N MET A 30 5.02 10.29 7.16
CA MET A 30 5.56 9.94 5.83
C MET A 30 6.93 9.26 5.86
N GLN A 31 7.58 9.15 7.02
CA GLN A 31 8.97 8.67 7.14
C GLN A 31 9.19 7.30 6.48
N LEU A 32 8.36 6.30 6.80
CA LEU A 32 8.51 4.93 6.27
C LEU A 32 8.28 4.90 4.76
N CYS A 33 7.22 5.57 4.29
CA CYS A 33 6.91 5.71 2.87
C CYS A 33 8.08 6.37 2.10
N ARG A 34 8.69 7.40 2.68
CA ARG A 34 9.88 8.06 2.14
C ARG A 34 11.09 7.12 2.09
N TRP A 35 11.31 6.32 3.13
CA TRP A 35 12.43 5.37 3.19
C TRP A 35 12.33 4.26 2.14
N VAL A 36 11.12 3.84 1.75
CA VAL A 36 10.94 2.81 0.71
C VAL A 36 10.89 3.39 -0.71
N LEU A 37 10.33 4.59 -0.89
CA LEU A 37 10.21 5.24 -2.21
C LEU A 37 11.50 5.93 -2.69
N LYS A 38 12.37 6.40 -1.77
CA LYS A 38 13.62 7.08 -2.14
C LYS A 38 14.63 6.15 -2.83
N PRO A 39 14.95 4.94 -2.31
CA PRO A 39 15.92 4.04 -2.93
C PRO A 39 15.53 3.62 -4.34
N ILE A 40 14.23 3.48 -4.62
CA ILE A 40 13.72 3.10 -5.95
C ILE A 40 13.52 4.32 -6.88
N GLY A 41 13.90 5.52 -6.44
CA GLY A 41 13.87 6.76 -7.21
C GLY A 41 12.49 7.42 -7.35
N ILE A 42 11.40 6.81 -6.88
CA ILE A 42 10.02 7.29 -7.13
C ILE A 42 9.61 8.48 -6.24
N TRP A 43 10.21 8.63 -5.04
CA TRP A 43 9.79 9.64 -4.06
C TRP A 43 9.63 11.06 -4.65
N HIS A 44 10.60 11.53 -5.43
CA HIS A 44 10.59 12.89 -5.96
C HIS A 44 9.60 13.09 -7.10
N LEU A 45 9.23 12.01 -7.81
CA LEU A 45 8.18 12.03 -8.82
C LEU A 45 6.79 12.27 -8.20
N ILE A 46 6.61 11.80 -6.97
CA ILE A 46 5.39 11.98 -6.18
C ILE A 46 5.39 13.34 -5.46
N TYR A 47 6.51 13.73 -4.83
CA TYR A 47 6.57 14.89 -3.95
C TYR A 47 6.80 16.23 -4.69
N GLY A 48 7.40 16.22 -5.87
CA GLY A 48 7.56 17.40 -6.75
C GLY A 48 8.54 18.50 -6.28
N HIS A 49 8.75 18.68 -4.97
CA HIS A 49 9.63 19.69 -4.39
C HIS A 49 11.08 19.20 -4.24
N ALA A 50 11.73 18.86 -5.35
CA ALA A 50 13.12 18.40 -5.37
C ALA A 50 14.06 19.42 -6.01
N SER A 51 15.25 19.58 -5.44
CA SER A 51 16.36 20.31 -6.06
C SER A 51 16.79 19.66 -7.39
N ARG A 52 17.51 20.39 -8.23
CA ARG A 52 17.99 19.87 -9.53
C ARG A 52 18.84 18.59 -9.35
N ASN A 53 19.66 18.54 -8.31
CA ASN A 53 20.52 17.40 -8.01
C ASN A 53 19.70 16.18 -7.55
N GLU A 54 18.68 16.38 -6.71
CA GLU A 54 17.79 15.30 -6.28
C GLU A 54 16.96 14.72 -7.43
N LYS A 55 16.54 15.56 -8.39
CA LYS A 55 15.87 15.10 -9.62
C LYS A 55 16.79 14.25 -10.49
N LEU A 56 18.06 14.66 -10.64
CA LEU A 56 19.04 13.89 -11.40
C LEU A 56 19.33 12.53 -10.74
N ILE A 57 19.50 12.51 -9.42
CA ILE A 57 19.67 11.26 -8.64
C ILE A 57 18.45 10.36 -8.78
N SER A 58 17.25 10.92 -8.66
CA SER A 58 15.99 10.18 -8.85
C SER A 58 15.88 9.57 -10.24
N LEU A 59 16.23 10.32 -11.29
CA LEU A 59 16.25 9.83 -12.67
C LEU A 59 17.27 8.70 -12.85
N ALA A 60 18.48 8.86 -12.32
CA ALA A 60 19.51 7.83 -12.37
C ALA A 60 19.08 6.55 -11.66
N LEU A 61 18.47 6.67 -10.46
CA LEU A 61 17.91 5.54 -9.72
C LEU A 61 16.78 4.86 -10.50
N ILE A 62 15.91 5.62 -11.17
CA ILE A 62 14.83 5.05 -11.98
C ILE A 62 15.37 4.22 -13.13
N VAL A 63 16.35 4.76 -13.87
CA VAL A 63 17.00 4.05 -14.97
C VAL A 63 17.70 2.78 -14.47
N THR A 64 18.43 2.86 -13.37
CA THR A 64 19.12 1.71 -12.77
C THR A 64 18.13 0.64 -12.30
N CYS A 65 17.07 1.02 -11.58
CA CYS A 65 16.07 0.08 -11.08
C CYS A 65 15.32 -0.60 -12.22
N PHE A 66 14.89 0.17 -13.23
CA PHE A 66 14.21 -0.39 -14.40
C PHE A 66 15.12 -1.33 -15.19
N SER A 67 16.40 -0.97 -15.37
CA SER A 67 17.39 -1.82 -16.02
C SER A 67 17.60 -3.13 -15.27
N ALA A 68 17.69 -3.09 -13.93
CA ALA A 68 17.81 -4.30 -13.10
C ALA A 68 16.58 -5.20 -13.19
N LEU A 69 15.37 -4.62 -13.20
CA LEU A 69 14.11 -5.36 -13.41
C LEU A 69 14.11 -6.06 -14.78
N CYS A 70 14.46 -5.34 -15.85
CA CYS A 70 14.55 -5.91 -17.20
C CYS A 70 15.65 -6.98 -17.34
N PHE A 71 16.80 -6.79 -16.68
CA PHE A 71 17.91 -7.75 -16.69
C PHE A 71 17.53 -9.12 -16.11
N VAL A 72 16.58 -9.17 -15.17
CA VAL A 72 16.04 -10.43 -14.65
C VAL A 72 14.86 -10.90 -15.50
N LEU A 73 13.92 -10.00 -15.83
CA LEU A 73 12.68 -10.36 -16.53
C LEU A 73 12.94 -10.93 -17.93
N ILE A 74 13.83 -10.32 -18.72
CA ILE A 74 14.01 -10.68 -20.13
C ILE A 74 14.64 -12.08 -20.28
N PRO A 75 15.79 -12.41 -19.67
CA PRO A 75 16.39 -13.73 -19.83
C PRO A 75 15.50 -14.84 -19.28
N SER A 76 14.91 -14.63 -18.10
CA SER A 76 14.07 -15.65 -17.47
C SER A 76 12.73 -15.82 -18.13
N GLY A 77 12.12 -14.74 -18.63
CA GLY A 77 10.91 -14.82 -19.44
C GLY A 77 11.15 -15.57 -20.74
N LEU A 78 12.23 -15.25 -21.47
CA LEU A 78 12.58 -15.93 -22.72
C LEU A 78 12.87 -17.42 -22.50
N HIS A 79 13.63 -17.75 -21.46
CA HIS A 79 13.96 -19.13 -21.13
C HIS A 79 12.71 -19.94 -20.78
N THR A 80 11.85 -19.45 -19.89
CA THR A 80 10.63 -20.15 -19.47
C THR A 80 9.63 -20.33 -20.61
N LEU A 81 9.47 -19.32 -21.48
CA LEU A 81 8.49 -19.37 -22.57
C LEU A 81 8.97 -20.21 -23.76
N PHE A 82 10.22 -20.03 -24.19
CA PHE A 82 10.68 -20.56 -25.49
C PHE A 82 11.67 -21.72 -25.38
N TYR A 83 12.49 -21.76 -24.34
CA TYR A 83 13.60 -22.72 -24.28
C TYR A 83 13.29 -23.95 -23.44
N GLU A 84 12.73 -23.74 -22.24
CA GLU A 84 12.35 -24.85 -21.39
C GLU A 84 11.28 -25.68 -22.11
N LYS A 85 11.36 -27.00 -22.02
CA LYS A 85 10.39 -27.92 -22.64
C LYS A 85 9.69 -28.78 -21.60
N ASP A 86 10.34 -29.00 -20.46
CA ASP A 86 9.75 -29.74 -19.35
C ASP A 86 8.65 -28.90 -18.70
N ILE A 87 7.43 -29.45 -18.69
CA ILE A 87 6.25 -28.77 -18.13
C ILE A 87 6.41 -28.55 -16.62
N ASN A 88 7.00 -29.50 -15.90
CA ASN A 88 7.19 -29.39 -14.45
C ASN A 88 8.20 -28.29 -14.11
N VAL A 89 9.29 -28.18 -14.89
CA VAL A 89 10.26 -27.10 -14.73
C VAL A 89 9.64 -25.75 -15.11
N LYS A 90 8.85 -25.68 -16.20
CA LYS A 90 8.10 -24.47 -16.56
C LYS A 90 7.18 -23.99 -15.46
N VAL A 91 6.43 -24.89 -14.83
CA VAL A 91 5.53 -24.54 -13.72
C VAL A 91 6.35 -23.95 -12.55
N LYS A 92 7.49 -24.54 -12.19
CA LYS A 92 8.40 -24.00 -11.16
C LYS A 92 8.89 -22.58 -11.48
N LEU A 93 9.19 -22.30 -12.75
CA LEU A 93 9.67 -20.98 -13.19
C LEU A 93 8.56 -19.95 -13.39
N PHE A 94 7.31 -20.38 -13.56
CA PHE A 94 6.18 -19.48 -13.81
C PHE A 94 5.92 -18.53 -12.64
N GLY A 95 6.03 -19.00 -11.40
CA GLY A 95 5.86 -18.17 -10.20
C GLY A 95 6.84 -17.01 -10.11
N PRO A 96 8.17 -17.28 -10.10
CA PRO A 96 9.19 -16.23 -10.07
C PRO A 96 9.12 -15.26 -11.26
N VAL A 97 8.89 -15.75 -12.49
CA VAL A 97 8.74 -14.89 -13.68
C VAL A 97 7.48 -14.03 -13.58
N GLY A 98 6.36 -14.59 -13.13
CA GLY A 98 5.12 -13.85 -12.90
C GLY A 98 5.28 -12.78 -11.82
N PHE A 99 5.99 -13.08 -10.73
CA PHE A 99 6.32 -12.09 -9.70
C PHE A 99 7.20 -10.95 -10.24
N CYS A 100 8.20 -11.28 -11.06
CA CYS A 100 9.06 -10.29 -11.72
C CYS A 100 8.27 -9.37 -12.66
N LEU A 101 7.40 -9.95 -13.49
CA LEU A 101 6.52 -9.21 -14.40
C LEU A 101 5.58 -8.27 -13.63
N THR A 102 4.89 -8.78 -12.62
CA THR A 102 3.93 -7.99 -11.82
C THR A 102 4.62 -6.88 -11.04
N SER A 103 5.80 -7.13 -10.47
CA SER A 103 6.63 -6.11 -9.81
C SER A 103 7.07 -5.02 -10.79
N THR A 104 7.45 -5.40 -12.01
CA THR A 104 7.84 -4.43 -13.06
C THR A 104 6.66 -3.54 -13.47
N ILE A 105 5.47 -4.14 -13.65
CA ILE A 105 4.24 -3.38 -13.95
C ILE A 105 3.90 -2.41 -12.81
N LYS A 106 3.97 -2.87 -11.55
CA LYS A 106 3.74 -2.01 -10.37
C LYS A 106 4.73 -0.85 -10.31
N TYR A 107 6.02 -1.09 -10.62
CA TYR A 107 7.04 -0.05 -10.67
C TYR A 107 6.71 1.03 -11.70
N CYS A 108 6.40 0.62 -12.93
CA CYS A 108 5.99 1.53 -13.99
C CYS A 108 4.72 2.31 -13.63
N TYR A 109 3.73 1.66 -13.01
CA TYR A 109 2.49 2.30 -12.60
C TYR A 109 2.72 3.35 -11.52
N LEU A 110 3.51 3.05 -10.48
CA LEU A 110 3.87 4.01 -9.41
C LEU A 110 4.57 5.25 -9.99
N GLY A 111 5.45 5.05 -10.98
CA GLY A 111 6.05 6.14 -11.74
C GLY A 111 4.99 6.93 -12.54
N ALA A 112 4.27 6.28 -13.45
CA ALA A 112 3.33 6.93 -14.34
C ALA A 112 2.22 7.69 -13.60
N ARG A 113 1.74 7.17 -12.47
CA ARG A 113 0.69 7.78 -11.64
C ARG A 113 1.25 8.61 -10.49
N GLY A 114 2.56 8.91 -10.47
CA GLY A 114 3.22 9.63 -9.38
C GLY A 114 2.56 10.97 -9.04
N ALA A 115 2.13 11.74 -10.05
CA ALA A 115 1.43 13.01 -9.84
C ALA A 115 0.08 12.85 -9.12
N ALA A 116 -0.63 11.74 -9.35
CA ALA A 116 -1.91 11.45 -8.70
C ALA A 116 -1.70 11.06 -7.23
N PHE A 117 -0.71 10.20 -6.94
CA PHE A 117 -0.26 9.92 -5.57
C PHE A 117 0.17 11.20 -4.85
N GLY A 118 0.88 12.09 -5.55
CA GLY A 118 1.32 13.38 -5.01
C GLY A 118 0.18 14.32 -4.64
N ARG A 119 -0.98 14.24 -5.31
CA ARG A 119 -2.18 14.99 -4.90
C ARG A 119 -2.75 14.47 -3.58
N CYS A 120 -2.79 13.14 -3.41
CA CYS A 120 -3.24 12.53 -2.15
C CYS A 120 -2.29 12.85 -0.99
N ILE A 121 -0.98 12.79 -1.19
CA ILE A 121 0.00 13.18 -0.16
C ILE A 121 -0.18 14.64 0.23
N ARG A 122 -0.30 15.57 -0.74
CA ARG A 122 -0.54 16.99 -0.45
C ARG A 122 -1.84 17.22 0.32
N HIS A 123 -2.89 16.41 0.07
CA HIS A 123 -4.11 16.47 0.86
C HIS A 123 -3.84 16.15 2.33
N VAL A 124 -3.12 15.06 2.60
CA VAL A 124 -2.73 14.64 3.95
C VAL A 124 -1.89 15.71 4.64
N GLU A 125 -0.90 16.28 3.95
CA GLU A 125 -0.05 17.34 4.49
C GLU A 125 -0.83 18.61 4.84
N ASN A 126 -1.77 19.02 3.97
CA ASN A 126 -2.60 20.17 4.24
C ASN A 126 -3.48 19.96 5.47
N ASP A 127 -3.96 18.75 5.71
CA ASP A 127 -4.70 18.42 6.94
C ASP A 127 -3.83 18.51 8.18
N TRP A 128 -2.58 18.04 8.13
CA TRP A 128 -1.62 18.19 9.23
C TRP A 128 -1.26 19.65 9.51
N ARG A 129 -1.24 20.51 8.49
CA ARG A 129 -0.99 21.96 8.64
C ARG A 129 -2.17 22.70 9.27
N THR A 130 -3.39 22.27 8.94
CA THR A 130 -4.63 22.98 9.30
C THR A 130 -5.29 22.48 10.58
N VAL A 131 -4.84 21.35 11.15
CA VAL A 131 -5.36 20.86 12.44
C VAL A 131 -5.04 21.86 13.56
N GLN A 132 -6.05 22.25 14.33
CA GLN A 132 -5.90 23.27 15.38
C GLN A 132 -6.00 22.67 16.79
N TYR A 133 -6.96 21.76 16.98
CA TYR A 133 -7.22 21.18 18.29
C TYR A 133 -6.28 20.02 18.60
N GLN A 134 -5.75 20.01 19.83
CA GLN A 134 -4.79 19.00 20.27
C GLN A 134 -5.36 17.58 20.28
N ASP A 135 -6.64 17.42 20.63
CA ASP A 135 -7.31 16.12 20.60
C ASP A 135 -7.49 15.61 19.15
N HIS A 136 -7.78 16.49 18.19
CA HIS A 136 -7.83 16.13 16.77
C HIS A 136 -6.46 15.68 16.27
N ARG A 137 -5.40 16.39 16.68
CA ARG A 137 -4.01 16.02 16.38
C ARG A 137 -3.66 14.64 16.96
N GLU A 138 -4.05 14.37 18.21
CA GLU A 138 -3.84 13.07 18.86
C GLU A 138 -4.58 11.94 18.13
N MET A 139 -5.83 12.16 17.70
CA MET A 139 -6.59 11.21 16.88
C MET A 139 -5.86 10.89 15.57
N MET A 140 -5.35 11.90 14.87
CA MET A 140 -4.58 11.71 13.63
C MET A 140 -3.28 10.94 13.88
N LEU A 141 -2.54 11.25 14.96
CA LEU A 141 -1.29 10.54 15.32
C LEU A 141 -1.55 9.07 15.65
N LYS A 142 -2.63 8.76 16.39
CA LYS A 142 -3.02 7.38 16.71
C LYS A 142 -3.29 6.57 15.45
N ASN A 143 -3.98 7.15 14.46
CA ASN A 143 -4.23 6.48 13.18
C ASN A 143 -2.96 6.39 12.32
N ALA A 144 -2.10 7.42 12.32
CA ALA A 144 -0.80 7.37 11.66
C ALA A 144 0.07 6.23 12.22
N LEU A 145 0.05 6.00 13.54
CA LEU A 145 0.73 4.87 14.17
C LEU A 145 0.21 3.51 13.67
N VAL A 146 -1.11 3.35 13.49
CA VAL A 146 -1.69 2.13 12.90
C VAL A 146 -1.14 1.92 11.48
N GLY A 147 -1.13 2.96 10.65
CA GLY A 147 -0.61 2.88 9.27
C GLY A 147 0.88 2.53 9.22
N ARG A 148 1.67 3.08 10.16
CA ARG A 148 3.08 2.72 10.33
C ARG A 148 3.26 1.26 10.73
N LYS A 149 2.46 0.75 11.68
CA LYS A 149 2.50 -0.66 12.08
C LYS A 149 2.19 -1.60 10.92
N LEU A 150 1.16 -1.29 10.13
CA LEU A 150 0.81 -2.07 8.93
C LEU A 150 1.96 -2.07 7.90
N THR A 151 2.56 -0.90 7.66
CA THR A 151 3.74 -0.78 6.76
C THR A 151 4.93 -1.60 7.27
N MET A 152 5.23 -1.54 8.58
CA MET A 152 6.34 -2.29 9.17
C MET A 152 6.10 -3.80 9.08
N LEU A 153 4.89 -4.26 9.36
CA LEU A 153 4.54 -5.69 9.23
C LEU A 153 4.68 -6.16 7.78
N CYS A 154 4.17 -5.40 6.81
CA CYS A 154 4.35 -5.68 5.38
C CYS A 154 5.83 -5.81 5.00
N ALA A 155 6.65 -4.84 5.43
CA ALA A 155 8.10 -4.87 5.18
C ALA A 155 8.77 -6.10 5.83
N ILE A 156 8.48 -6.40 7.10
CA ILE A 156 9.07 -7.54 7.80
C ILE A 156 8.77 -8.85 7.05
N PHE A 157 7.50 -9.11 6.73
CA PHE A 157 7.13 -10.34 6.02
C PHE A 157 7.77 -10.41 4.63
N LEU A 158 7.72 -9.33 3.84
CA LEU A 158 8.30 -9.30 2.48
C LEU A 158 9.81 -9.53 2.50
N TYR A 159 10.54 -8.82 3.36
CA TYR A 159 11.99 -8.95 3.41
C TYR A 159 12.42 -10.30 3.97
N THR A 160 11.76 -10.82 5.00
CA THR A 160 12.09 -12.14 5.56
C THR A 160 11.85 -13.26 4.53
N GLY A 161 10.68 -13.31 3.90
CA GLY A 161 10.39 -14.34 2.90
C GLY A 161 11.17 -14.15 1.60
N GLY A 162 11.34 -12.92 1.16
CA GLY A 162 12.08 -12.62 -0.05
C GLY A 162 13.58 -12.93 0.08
N LEU A 163 14.20 -12.56 1.20
CA LEU A 163 15.62 -12.85 1.45
C LEU A 163 15.85 -14.36 1.59
N SER A 164 14.95 -15.11 2.24
CA SER A 164 15.11 -16.57 2.31
C SER A 164 15.17 -17.19 0.90
N TYR A 165 14.30 -16.76 -0.01
CA TYR A 165 14.29 -17.26 -1.39
C TYR A 165 15.53 -16.88 -2.22
N HIS A 166 15.98 -15.62 -2.15
CA HIS A 166 17.10 -15.14 -2.98
C HIS A 166 18.48 -15.45 -2.40
N THR A 167 18.57 -15.88 -1.13
CA THR A 167 19.86 -16.18 -0.49
C THR A 167 19.98 -17.66 -0.09
N ILE A 168 19.05 -18.17 0.72
CA ILE A 168 19.15 -19.53 1.27
C ILE A 168 19.05 -20.55 0.14
N LEU A 169 18.06 -20.42 -0.74
CA LEU A 169 17.85 -21.39 -1.81
C LEU A 169 19.08 -21.54 -2.75
N PRO A 170 19.63 -20.47 -3.37
CA PRO A 170 20.80 -20.61 -4.26
C PRO A 170 22.10 -20.99 -3.52
N LEU A 171 22.27 -20.61 -2.25
CA LEU A 171 23.49 -20.91 -1.50
C LEU A 171 23.50 -22.32 -0.92
N SER A 172 22.34 -22.84 -0.54
CA SER A 172 22.19 -24.16 0.09
C SER A 172 21.99 -25.29 -0.93
N SER A 173 21.41 -25.01 -2.11
CA SER A 173 21.17 -26.01 -3.16
C SER A 173 22.41 -26.31 -4.02
N ARG A 174 23.59 -26.47 -3.40
CA ARG A 174 24.79 -26.91 -4.12
C ARG A 174 24.61 -28.35 -4.60
N GLN A 175 24.27 -28.50 -5.88
CA GLN A 175 24.18 -29.81 -6.51
C GLN A 175 25.59 -30.22 -6.98
N VAL A 176 26.19 -31.16 -6.26
CA VAL A 176 27.47 -31.77 -6.62
C VAL A 176 27.17 -32.95 -7.53
N SER A 177 27.35 -32.78 -8.84
CA SER A 177 27.28 -33.87 -9.81
C SER A 177 28.70 -34.21 -10.25
N GLU A 178 29.11 -35.45 -9.94
CA GLU A 178 30.32 -36.25 -10.22
C GLU A 178 31.67 -35.63 -10.65
N ASN A 179 31.78 -34.39 -11.14
CA ASN A 179 33.04 -33.62 -11.25
C ASN A 179 32.85 -32.07 -11.31
N PHE A 180 31.62 -31.54 -11.28
CA PHE A 180 31.34 -30.11 -11.34
C PHE A 180 30.38 -29.66 -10.23
N THR A 181 30.73 -28.56 -9.55
CA THR A 181 29.85 -27.90 -8.57
C THR A 181 28.96 -26.91 -9.32
N HIS A 182 27.73 -27.31 -9.65
CA HIS A 182 26.75 -26.38 -10.20
C HIS A 182 26.33 -25.38 -9.11
N ARG A 183 26.37 -24.09 -9.46
CA ARG A 183 25.92 -23.00 -8.58
C ARG A 183 24.59 -22.48 -9.14
N PRO A 184 23.45 -22.93 -8.62
CA PRO A 184 22.16 -22.55 -9.20
C PRO A 184 21.87 -21.06 -8.93
N LEU A 185 21.46 -20.36 -9.98
CA LEU A 185 20.91 -19.02 -9.88
C LEU A 185 19.39 -19.09 -9.67
N THR A 186 18.84 -18.15 -8.91
CA THR A 186 17.39 -18.06 -8.63
C THR A 186 16.57 -17.91 -9.91
N TYR A 187 17.14 -17.23 -10.91
CA TYR A 187 16.51 -16.96 -12.19
C TYR A 187 17.38 -17.53 -13.33
N PRO A 188 16.87 -18.48 -14.14
CA PRO A 188 17.60 -19.06 -15.26
C PRO A 188 17.52 -18.19 -16.53
N GLY A 189 18.22 -18.61 -17.58
CA GLY A 189 18.13 -18.02 -18.93
C GLY A 189 19.36 -17.24 -19.41
N TYR A 190 20.34 -17.03 -18.53
CA TYR A 190 21.57 -16.31 -18.89
C TYR A 190 22.49 -17.05 -19.86
N ASN A 191 22.43 -18.40 -19.87
CA ASN A 191 23.22 -19.27 -20.76
C ASN A 191 23.06 -18.92 -22.26
N LEU A 192 21.96 -18.29 -22.65
CA LEU A 192 21.72 -17.85 -24.03
C LEU A 192 22.60 -16.65 -24.42
N PHE A 193 23.06 -15.88 -23.44
CA PHE A 193 23.80 -14.63 -23.65
C PHE A 193 25.28 -14.76 -23.24
N PHE A 194 25.55 -15.45 -22.13
CA PHE A 194 26.90 -15.65 -21.60
C PHE A 194 26.92 -16.86 -20.66
N ASN A 195 28.10 -17.33 -20.25
CA ASN A 195 28.22 -18.39 -19.24
C ASN A 195 28.09 -17.82 -17.81
N PRO A 196 26.98 -18.04 -17.09
CA PRO A 196 26.74 -17.49 -15.76
C PRO A 196 27.43 -18.29 -14.65
N GLU A 197 27.97 -19.48 -14.93
CA GLU A 197 28.64 -20.31 -13.93
C GLU A 197 30.13 -19.94 -13.77
N ALA A 198 30.69 -19.21 -14.73
CA ALA A 198 32.08 -18.76 -14.68
C ALA A 198 32.27 -17.65 -13.63
N SER A 199 33.36 -17.71 -12.88
CA SER A 199 33.77 -16.59 -12.01
C SER A 199 34.56 -15.55 -12.82
N PRO A 200 34.31 -14.23 -12.67
CA PRO A 200 33.47 -13.55 -11.67
C PRO A 200 32.01 -13.30 -12.10
N VAL A 201 31.55 -13.87 -13.22
CA VAL A 201 30.22 -13.59 -13.80
C VAL A 201 29.10 -14.04 -12.87
N TYR A 202 29.24 -15.24 -12.28
CA TYR A 202 28.30 -15.76 -11.29
C TYR A 202 28.07 -14.77 -10.14
N GLU A 203 29.16 -14.28 -9.54
CA GLU A 203 29.10 -13.38 -8.40
C GLU A 203 28.41 -12.05 -8.78
N ILE A 204 28.66 -11.54 -10.00
CA ILE A 204 28.01 -10.33 -10.52
C ILE A 204 26.50 -10.54 -10.69
N VAL A 205 26.07 -11.65 -11.34
CA VAL A 205 24.65 -11.94 -11.56
C VAL A 205 23.92 -12.15 -10.24
N PHE A 206 24.55 -12.85 -9.30
CA PHE A 206 24.00 -13.04 -7.95
C PHE A 206 23.80 -11.70 -7.22
N CYS A 207 24.76 -10.77 -7.32
CA CYS A 207 24.60 -9.42 -6.76
C CYS A 207 23.45 -8.66 -7.42
N ILE A 208 23.27 -8.81 -8.74
CA ILE A 208 22.14 -8.20 -9.45
C ILE A 208 20.81 -8.83 -9.00
N HIS A 209 20.74 -10.14 -8.74
CA HIS A 209 19.54 -10.79 -8.19
C HIS A 209 19.20 -10.28 -6.79
N CYS A 210 20.21 -10.06 -5.93
CA CYS A 210 20.01 -9.44 -4.63
C CYS A 210 19.49 -7.99 -4.76
N LEU A 211 20.03 -7.21 -5.69
CA LEU A 211 19.57 -5.85 -5.95
C LEU A 211 18.13 -5.84 -6.48
N PHE A 212 17.82 -6.73 -7.44
CA PHE A 212 16.49 -6.94 -7.97
C PHE A 212 15.49 -7.27 -6.85
N ALA A 213 15.84 -8.21 -5.98
CA ALA A 213 15.03 -8.59 -4.82
C ALA A 213 14.70 -7.36 -3.96
N LEU A 214 15.71 -6.58 -3.56
CA LEU A 214 15.51 -5.35 -2.78
C LEU A 214 14.61 -4.34 -3.49
N ILE A 215 14.74 -4.17 -4.81
CA ILE A 215 13.88 -3.28 -5.60
C ILE A 215 12.42 -3.76 -5.52
N THR A 216 12.17 -5.05 -5.78
CA THR A 216 10.80 -5.61 -5.73
C THR A 216 10.15 -5.49 -4.35
N TYR A 217 10.91 -5.70 -3.27
CA TYR A 217 10.37 -5.55 -1.90
C TYR A 217 10.01 -4.10 -1.58
N ASN A 218 10.85 -3.15 -2.00
CA ASN A 218 10.55 -1.73 -1.86
C ASN A 218 9.32 -1.33 -2.67
N ILE A 219 9.12 -1.86 -3.88
CA ILE A 219 7.93 -1.58 -4.72
C ILE A 219 6.65 -1.98 -4.00
N THR A 220 6.56 -3.23 -3.54
CA THR A 220 5.35 -3.74 -2.86
C THR A 220 5.14 -3.03 -1.51
N THR A 221 6.22 -2.82 -0.75
CA THR A 221 6.13 -2.09 0.53
C THR A 221 5.71 -0.63 0.32
N ALA A 222 6.16 0.02 -0.74
CA ALA A 222 5.75 1.39 -1.08
C ALA A 222 4.26 1.47 -1.42
N ALA A 223 3.74 0.53 -2.21
CA ALA A 223 2.31 0.43 -2.49
C ALA A 223 1.49 0.24 -1.20
N CYS A 224 1.90 -0.69 -0.33
CA CYS A 224 1.25 -0.92 0.96
C CYS A 224 1.33 0.32 1.86
N SER A 225 2.48 1.00 1.91
CA SER A 225 2.68 2.19 2.74
C SER A 225 1.79 3.35 2.31
N LEU A 226 1.67 3.60 1.00
CA LEU A 226 0.76 4.61 0.47
C LEU A 226 -0.69 4.28 0.81
N ALA A 227 -1.12 3.03 0.60
CA ALA A 227 -2.47 2.59 0.96
C ALA A 227 -2.76 2.76 2.45
N ALA A 228 -1.84 2.31 3.32
CA ALA A 228 -1.97 2.41 4.76
C ALA A 228 -2.06 3.87 5.21
N ILE A 229 -1.17 4.75 4.74
CA ILE A 229 -1.18 6.18 5.09
C ILE A 229 -2.49 6.85 4.68
N PHE A 230 -2.96 6.63 3.46
CA PHE A 230 -4.17 7.28 2.97
C PHE A 230 -5.41 6.79 3.71
N VAL A 231 -5.55 5.49 3.91
CA VAL A 231 -6.72 4.95 4.61
C VAL A 231 -6.71 5.34 6.07
N THR A 232 -5.59 5.19 6.79
CA THR A 232 -5.57 5.55 8.21
C THR A 232 -5.73 7.06 8.41
N HIS A 233 -5.23 7.89 7.48
CA HIS A 233 -5.52 9.32 7.49
C HIS A 233 -7.03 9.59 7.33
N ALA A 234 -7.69 8.95 6.37
CA ALA A 234 -9.14 9.06 6.20
C ALA A 234 -9.88 8.62 7.47
N CYS A 235 -9.45 7.51 8.10
CA CYS A 235 -9.99 7.02 9.37
C CYS A 235 -9.84 8.05 10.51
N GLY A 236 -8.69 8.73 10.59
CA GLY A 236 -8.45 9.81 11.55
C GLY A 236 -9.36 11.01 11.30
N GLN A 237 -9.54 11.41 10.04
CA GLN A 237 -10.47 12.49 9.67
C GLN A 237 -11.93 12.13 9.98
N LEU A 238 -12.33 10.87 9.82
CA LEU A 238 -13.65 10.37 10.22
C LEU A 238 -13.86 10.40 11.73
N GLN A 239 -12.83 10.07 12.52
CA GLN A 239 -12.90 10.20 13.99
C GLN A 239 -13.05 11.66 14.42
N ILE A 240 -12.35 12.59 13.76
CA ILE A 240 -12.55 14.03 13.97
C ILE A 240 -13.99 14.44 13.61
N LEU A 241 -14.51 13.98 12.47
CA LEU A 241 -15.89 14.25 12.05
C LEU A 241 -16.90 13.77 13.11
N MET A 242 -16.72 12.55 13.65
CA MET A 242 -17.58 12.01 14.70
C MET A 242 -17.48 12.81 16.02
N SER A 243 -16.29 13.30 16.36
CA SER A 243 -16.09 14.21 17.51
C SER A 243 -16.82 15.55 17.31
N LEU A 244 -16.78 16.10 16.10
CA LEU A 244 -17.52 17.32 15.76
C LEU A 244 -19.03 17.11 15.82
N LEU A 245 -19.51 15.95 15.34
CA LEU A 245 -20.91 15.52 15.44
C LEU A 245 -21.37 15.44 16.90
N GLY A 246 -20.58 14.85 17.79
CA GLY A 246 -20.90 14.80 19.22
C GLY A 246 -20.98 16.18 19.90
N ASN A 247 -20.29 17.19 19.35
CA ASN A 247 -20.34 18.57 19.84
C ASN A 247 -21.39 19.43 19.13
N LEU A 248 -22.21 18.85 18.23
CA LEU A 248 -23.14 19.60 17.39
C LEU A 248 -24.24 20.32 18.18
N VAL A 249 -24.78 19.70 19.25
CA VAL A 249 -25.86 20.28 20.07
C VAL A 249 -25.27 21.21 21.13
N ASP A 250 -24.45 20.65 22.03
CA ASP A 250 -23.88 21.35 23.20
C ASP A 250 -23.00 22.56 22.87
N GLY A 251 -22.33 22.57 21.71
CA GLY A 251 -21.53 23.72 21.27
C GLY A 251 -20.36 24.07 22.18
N LYS A 252 -19.96 23.17 23.09
CA LYS A 252 -18.91 23.40 24.12
C LYS A 252 -17.62 23.98 23.56
N ARG A 253 -17.24 23.59 22.32
CA ARG A 253 -16.01 24.03 21.63
C ARG A 253 -16.16 25.32 20.83
N SER A 254 -17.38 25.79 20.60
CA SER A 254 -17.65 26.92 19.72
C SER A 254 -18.90 27.66 20.19
N LYS A 255 -18.84 28.15 21.44
CA LYS A 255 -19.97 28.78 22.15
C LYS A 255 -20.62 29.94 21.38
N ASP A 256 -19.87 30.61 20.50
CA ASP A 256 -20.34 31.73 19.68
C ASP A 256 -20.81 31.33 18.27
N THR A 257 -20.96 30.03 17.98
CA THR A 257 -21.36 29.52 16.66
C THR A 257 -22.75 28.89 16.68
N THR A 258 -23.59 29.30 15.72
CA THR A 258 -24.91 28.69 15.54
C THR A 258 -24.80 27.23 15.13
N VAL A 259 -25.84 26.46 15.42
CA VAL A 259 -25.96 25.05 15.00
C VAL A 259 -25.82 24.94 13.47
N GLU A 260 -26.36 25.89 12.68
CA GLU A 260 -26.20 25.84 11.22
C GLU A 260 -24.74 25.97 10.79
N LYS A 261 -23.96 26.86 11.43
CA LYS A 261 -22.54 27.01 11.12
C LYS A 261 -21.77 25.73 11.44
N ARG A 262 -22.03 25.11 12.60
CA ARG A 262 -21.42 23.83 13.02
C ARG A 262 -21.76 22.70 12.05
N LEU A 263 -23.04 22.55 11.72
CA LEU A 263 -23.51 21.56 10.76
C LEU A 263 -22.91 21.76 9.37
N GLY A 264 -22.79 23.01 8.92
CA GLY A 264 -22.11 23.35 7.67
C GLY A 264 -20.63 22.95 7.66
N VAL A 265 -19.92 23.08 8.79
CA VAL A 265 -18.53 22.60 8.94
C VAL A 265 -18.48 21.07 8.84
N ILE A 266 -19.37 20.36 9.55
CA ILE A 266 -19.47 18.89 9.52
C ILE A 266 -19.75 18.39 8.11
N ALA A 267 -20.74 18.97 7.41
CA ALA A 267 -21.08 18.58 6.05
C ALA A 267 -19.91 18.81 5.08
N ARG A 268 -19.25 19.98 5.14
CA ARG A 268 -18.06 20.26 4.31
C ARG A 268 -16.93 19.28 4.59
N GLN A 269 -16.68 18.96 5.86
CA GLN A 269 -15.65 18.01 6.25
C GLN A 269 -15.99 16.59 5.75
N HIS A 270 -17.23 16.13 5.92
CA HIS A 270 -17.66 14.83 5.42
C HIS A 270 -17.49 14.71 3.89
N VAL A 271 -17.95 15.71 3.13
CA VAL A 271 -17.80 15.73 1.66
C VAL A 271 -16.34 15.80 1.24
N ARG A 272 -15.47 16.47 2.01
CA ARG A 272 -14.04 16.49 1.76
C ARG A 272 -13.41 15.11 1.95
N ILE A 273 -13.78 14.39 3.01
CA ILE A 273 -13.29 13.04 3.30
C ILE A 273 -13.79 12.06 2.23
N LEU A 274 -15.05 12.12 1.83
CA LEU A 274 -15.60 11.31 0.74
C LEU A 274 -14.82 11.51 -0.57
N ARG A 275 -14.55 12.78 -0.94
CA ARG A 275 -13.74 13.11 -2.12
C ARG A 275 -12.30 12.58 -2.01
N PHE A 276 -11.70 12.66 -0.82
CA PHE A 276 -10.38 12.10 -0.59
C PHE A 276 -10.38 10.58 -0.73
N SER A 277 -11.33 9.87 -0.11
CA SER A 277 -11.48 8.41 -0.26
C SER A 277 -11.69 7.98 -1.72
N ALA A 278 -12.47 8.73 -2.50
CA ALA A 278 -12.65 8.46 -3.94
C ALA A 278 -11.34 8.63 -4.73
N ASN A 279 -10.56 9.69 -4.45
CA ASN A 279 -9.24 9.87 -5.08
C ASN A 279 -8.26 8.75 -4.69
N VAL A 280 -8.33 8.27 -3.44
CA VAL A 280 -7.50 7.17 -2.94
C VAL A 280 -7.86 5.86 -3.63
N GLU A 281 -9.15 5.56 -3.79
CA GLU A 281 -9.61 4.42 -4.59
C GLU A 281 -9.10 4.50 -6.03
N GLU A 282 -9.23 5.65 -6.67
CA GLU A 282 -8.83 5.84 -8.08
C GLU A 282 -7.32 5.64 -8.32
N VAL A 283 -6.46 5.96 -7.34
CA VAL A 283 -5.01 5.77 -7.50
C VAL A 283 -4.57 4.35 -7.12
N LEU A 284 -5.29 3.68 -6.22
CA LEU A 284 -4.90 2.36 -5.72
C LEU A 284 -5.53 1.19 -6.48
N ARG A 285 -6.69 1.36 -7.13
CA ARG A 285 -7.49 0.21 -7.60
C ARG A 285 -6.76 -0.73 -8.56
N GLU A 286 -5.92 -0.22 -9.46
CA GLU A 286 -5.13 -1.04 -10.40
C GLU A 286 -3.99 -1.76 -9.67
N ILE A 287 -3.27 -1.09 -8.76
CA ILE A 287 -2.24 -1.73 -7.94
C ILE A 287 -2.86 -2.84 -7.10
N CYS A 288 -4.01 -2.58 -6.47
CA CYS A 288 -4.70 -3.56 -5.64
C CYS A 288 -5.17 -4.77 -6.46
N LEU A 289 -5.66 -4.56 -7.69
CA LEU A 289 -5.97 -5.67 -8.60
C LEU A 289 -4.74 -6.52 -8.90
N MET A 290 -3.63 -5.87 -9.27
CA MET A 290 -2.38 -6.56 -9.56
C MET A 290 -1.85 -7.31 -8.33
N GLU A 291 -2.00 -6.76 -7.13
CA GLU A 291 -1.65 -7.41 -5.87
C GLU A 291 -2.49 -8.67 -5.64
N LEU A 292 -3.83 -8.57 -5.67
CA LEU A 292 -4.70 -9.71 -5.37
C LEU A 292 -4.55 -10.84 -6.39
N VAL A 293 -4.51 -10.52 -7.69
CA VAL A 293 -4.37 -11.53 -8.75
C VAL A 293 -3.00 -12.20 -8.67
N ALA A 294 -1.92 -11.41 -8.53
CA ALA A 294 -0.57 -11.97 -8.42
C ALA A 294 -0.43 -12.84 -7.17
N SER A 295 -0.90 -12.37 -6.01
CA SER A 295 -0.83 -13.13 -4.77
C SER A 295 -1.64 -14.43 -4.83
N THR A 296 -2.82 -14.43 -5.45
CA THR A 296 -3.61 -15.67 -5.61
C THR A 296 -2.83 -16.74 -6.39
N LEU A 297 -2.20 -16.35 -7.49
CA LEU A 297 -1.39 -17.26 -8.32
C LEU A 297 -0.10 -17.68 -7.61
N ILE A 298 0.60 -16.75 -6.97
CA ILE A 298 1.85 -17.03 -6.26
C ILE A 298 1.62 -17.95 -5.06
N ILE A 299 0.57 -17.71 -4.26
CA ILE A 299 0.20 -18.58 -3.13
C ILE A 299 -0.08 -20.00 -3.63
N CYS A 300 -0.88 -20.15 -4.70
CA CYS A 300 -1.15 -21.45 -5.32
C CYS A 300 0.15 -22.17 -5.75
N LEU A 301 1.07 -21.46 -6.38
CA LEU A 301 2.34 -22.05 -6.84
C LEU A 301 3.25 -22.42 -5.67
N LEU A 302 3.31 -21.59 -4.62
CA LEU A 302 4.09 -21.88 -3.42
C LEU A 302 3.55 -23.10 -2.67
N GLU A 303 2.23 -23.25 -2.56
CA GLU A 303 1.60 -24.45 -2.01
C GLU A 303 2.00 -25.70 -2.81
N TYR A 304 1.99 -25.61 -4.15
CA TYR A 304 2.43 -26.69 -5.04
C TYR A 304 3.93 -27.02 -4.86
N TYR A 305 4.79 -26.01 -4.74
CA TYR A 305 6.23 -26.20 -4.53
C TYR A 305 6.50 -26.87 -3.18
N CYS A 306 5.81 -26.46 -2.11
CA CYS A 306 5.90 -27.11 -0.81
C CYS A 306 5.55 -28.61 -0.89
N LEU A 307 4.49 -28.98 -1.62
CA LEU A 307 4.12 -30.38 -1.81
C LEU A 307 5.14 -31.16 -2.64
N THR A 308 5.61 -30.58 -3.74
CA THR A 308 6.58 -31.23 -4.63
C THR A 308 7.91 -31.48 -3.93
N GLU A 309 8.44 -30.50 -3.19
CA GLU A 309 9.71 -30.67 -2.48
C GLU A 309 9.58 -31.55 -1.24
N TRP A 310 8.38 -31.65 -0.65
CA TRP A 310 8.08 -32.63 0.39
C TRP A 310 8.28 -34.07 -0.10
N GLU A 311 7.84 -34.37 -1.32
CA GLU A 311 8.07 -35.68 -1.95
C GLU A 311 9.56 -35.93 -2.24
N ASN A 312 10.31 -34.88 -2.63
CA ASN A 312 11.75 -34.96 -2.90
C ASN A 312 12.63 -34.97 -1.63
N SER A 313 12.06 -34.79 -0.44
CA SER A 313 12.76 -34.69 0.85
C SER A 313 13.80 -33.54 0.94
N ASP A 314 13.66 -32.48 0.14
CA ASP A 314 14.52 -31.28 0.26
C ASP A 314 14.00 -30.35 1.36
N THR A 315 14.49 -30.59 2.58
CA THR A 315 14.07 -29.83 3.78
C THR A 315 14.36 -28.33 3.65
N THR A 316 15.41 -27.93 2.93
CA THR A 316 15.81 -26.52 2.81
C THR A 316 14.89 -25.76 1.85
N ALA A 317 14.55 -26.38 0.72
CA ALA A 317 13.60 -25.83 -0.23
C ALA A 317 12.19 -25.73 0.39
N ILE A 318 11.72 -26.77 1.10
CA ILE A 318 10.43 -26.77 1.81
C ILE A 318 10.34 -25.60 2.79
N LEU A 319 11.34 -25.45 3.66
CA LEU A 319 11.36 -24.37 4.64
C LEU A 319 11.31 -22.99 3.96
N THR A 320 12.07 -22.82 2.89
CA THR A 320 12.13 -21.56 2.14
C THR A 320 10.78 -21.21 1.50
N TYR A 321 10.15 -22.16 0.81
CA TYR A 321 8.83 -21.97 0.20
C TYR A 321 7.73 -21.76 1.24
N PHE A 322 7.81 -22.43 2.38
CA PHE A 322 6.85 -22.24 3.48
C PHE A 322 6.95 -20.83 4.09
N ILE A 323 8.17 -20.30 4.31
CA ILE A 323 8.37 -18.93 4.77
C ILE A 323 7.82 -17.93 3.75
N LEU A 324 8.05 -18.16 2.45
CA LEU A 324 7.47 -17.34 1.38
C LEU A 324 5.94 -17.39 1.38
N LEU A 325 5.34 -18.57 1.57
CA LEU A 325 3.90 -18.76 1.60
C LEU A 325 3.27 -17.94 2.74
N ILE A 326 3.86 -18.02 3.94
CA ILE A 326 3.46 -17.19 5.08
C ILE A 326 3.58 -15.70 4.71
N SER A 327 4.70 -15.30 4.13
CA SER A 327 4.94 -13.91 3.74
C SER A 327 3.86 -13.37 2.79
N PHE A 328 3.59 -14.03 1.66
CA PHE A 328 2.59 -13.59 0.69
C PHE A 328 1.16 -13.61 1.27
N THR A 329 0.86 -14.58 2.11
CA THR A 329 -0.44 -14.68 2.81
C THR A 329 -0.65 -13.47 3.73
N PHE A 330 0.32 -13.15 4.59
CA PHE A 330 0.21 -12.01 5.51
C PHE A 330 0.20 -10.66 4.76
N ASN A 331 0.97 -10.52 3.69
CA ASN A 331 0.92 -9.30 2.87
C ASN A 331 -0.45 -9.09 2.24
N THR A 332 -1.04 -10.15 1.69
CA THR A 332 -2.41 -10.10 1.12
C THR A 332 -3.43 -9.76 2.21
N LEU A 333 -3.31 -10.37 3.40
CA LEU A 333 -4.16 -10.05 4.55
C LEU A 333 -4.04 -8.57 4.93
N ILE A 334 -2.83 -8.01 5.00
CA ILE A 334 -2.60 -6.59 5.33
C ILE A 334 -3.29 -5.68 4.32
N PHE A 335 -3.15 -5.95 3.02
CA PHE A 335 -3.82 -5.16 1.97
C PHE A 335 -5.35 -5.20 2.10
N CYS A 336 -5.93 -6.37 2.32
CA CYS A 336 -7.37 -6.51 2.54
C CYS A 336 -7.84 -5.84 3.83
N TYR A 337 -7.06 -5.95 4.91
CA TYR A 337 -7.35 -5.32 6.20
C TYR A 337 -7.31 -3.79 6.12
N ILE A 338 -6.41 -3.22 5.30
CA ILE A 338 -6.42 -1.78 5.03
C ILE A 338 -7.77 -1.36 4.42
N GLY A 339 -8.30 -2.12 3.45
CA GLY A 339 -9.63 -1.84 2.89
C GLY A 339 -10.76 -1.93 3.92
N GLU A 340 -10.73 -2.98 4.75
CA GLU A 340 -11.70 -3.21 5.83
C GLU A 340 -11.74 -2.05 6.84
N LEU A 341 -10.57 -1.52 7.22
CA LEU A 341 -10.46 -0.44 8.19
C LEU A 341 -11.22 0.83 7.72
N LEU A 342 -11.19 1.12 6.42
CA LEU A 342 -11.93 2.26 5.87
C LEU A 342 -13.44 2.07 6.04
N VAL A 343 -13.95 0.91 5.62
CA VAL A 343 -15.38 0.57 5.66
C VAL A 343 -15.89 0.56 7.10
N GLU A 344 -15.14 -0.05 8.02
CA GLU A 344 -15.48 -0.11 9.44
C GLU A 344 -15.56 1.29 10.08
N GLN A 345 -14.72 2.23 9.66
CA GLN A 345 -14.76 3.59 10.20
C GLN A 345 -15.91 4.41 9.64
N TYR A 346 -16.28 4.23 8.37
CA TYR A 346 -17.45 4.88 7.80
C TYR A 346 -18.77 4.39 8.43
N SER A 347 -18.88 3.09 8.73
CA SER A 347 -20.11 2.53 9.32
C SER A 347 -20.39 3.10 10.72
N LYS A 348 -19.35 3.49 11.47
CA LYS A 348 -19.47 4.13 12.79
C LYS A 348 -20.08 5.53 12.76
N ILE A 349 -20.05 6.22 11.61
CA ILE A 349 -20.64 7.57 11.48
C ILE A 349 -22.14 7.52 11.76
N GLY A 350 -22.85 6.54 11.20
CA GLY A 350 -24.30 6.42 11.38
C GLY A 350 -24.67 6.30 12.86
N SER A 351 -23.98 5.43 13.60
CA SER A 351 -24.14 5.30 15.05
C SER A 351 -23.77 6.57 15.81
N ALA A 352 -22.70 7.26 15.39
CA ALA A 352 -22.29 8.52 16.01
C ALA A 352 -23.35 9.62 15.83
N VAL A 353 -23.99 9.71 14.66
CA VAL A 353 -25.09 10.65 14.40
C VAL A 353 -26.32 10.28 15.22
N TYR A 354 -26.66 8.99 15.29
CA TYR A 354 -27.82 8.50 16.05
C TYR A 354 -27.75 8.84 17.54
N ASN A 355 -26.55 8.85 18.12
CA ASN A 355 -26.31 9.16 19.54
C ASN A 355 -26.30 10.66 19.86
N ILE A 356 -26.49 11.54 18.89
CA ILE A 356 -26.65 12.97 19.13
C ILE A 356 -28.03 13.22 19.75
N ASN A 357 -28.15 14.21 20.62
CA ASN A 357 -29.45 14.71 21.12
C ASN A 357 -30.20 15.47 20.01
N TRP A 358 -30.52 14.78 18.91
CA TRP A 358 -31.12 15.36 17.69
C TRP A 358 -32.52 15.94 17.96
N TYR A 359 -33.19 15.51 19.02
CA TYR A 359 -34.47 16.05 19.48
C TYR A 359 -34.36 17.47 20.04
N ASP A 360 -33.16 17.93 20.40
CA ASP A 360 -32.89 19.30 20.82
C ASP A 360 -32.58 20.23 19.63
N LEU A 361 -32.55 19.70 18.40
CA LEU A 361 -32.31 20.47 17.18
C LEU A 361 -33.62 20.98 16.57
N PRO A 362 -33.60 22.15 15.89
CA PRO A 362 -34.71 22.55 15.03
C PRO A 362 -35.02 21.47 13.98
N GLY A 363 -36.30 21.20 13.72
CA GLY A 363 -36.72 20.08 12.87
C GLY A 363 -36.11 20.07 11.45
N ASN A 364 -35.88 21.26 10.86
CA ASN A 364 -35.19 21.38 9.58
C ASN A 364 -33.70 20.97 9.65
N LYS A 365 -33.04 21.12 10.81
CA LYS A 365 -31.64 20.71 11.03
C LYS A 365 -31.51 19.23 11.40
N ALA A 366 -32.52 18.67 12.06
CA ALA A 366 -32.58 17.23 12.31
C ALA A 366 -32.66 16.44 10.98
N LEU A 367 -33.37 16.95 9.97
CA LEU A 367 -33.44 16.33 8.64
C LEU A 367 -32.08 16.29 7.92
N ASP A 368 -31.23 17.31 8.11
CA ASP A 368 -29.88 17.33 7.52
C ASP A 368 -28.99 16.17 8.06
N LEU A 369 -29.23 15.71 9.29
CA LEU A 369 -28.54 14.54 9.87
C LEU A 369 -28.94 13.23 9.21
N VAL A 370 -30.18 13.12 8.73
CA VAL A 370 -30.67 11.92 8.01
C VAL A 370 -29.85 11.68 6.76
N LEU A 371 -29.46 12.75 6.04
CA LEU A 371 -28.58 12.61 4.87
C LEU A 371 -27.20 12.05 5.24
N ILE A 372 -26.63 12.49 6.37
CA ILE A 372 -25.34 11.96 6.85
C ILE A 372 -25.46 10.48 7.20
N ILE A 373 -26.55 10.07 7.87
CA ILE A 373 -26.84 8.67 8.18
C ILE A 373 -27.01 7.86 6.88
N ALA A 374 -27.83 8.33 5.94
CA ALA A 374 -28.07 7.66 4.67
C ALA A 374 -26.75 7.42 3.91
N MET A 375 -25.87 8.43 3.87
CA MET A 375 -24.56 8.29 3.24
C MET A 375 -23.63 7.32 4.00
N SER A 376 -23.74 7.21 5.33
CA SER A 376 -22.94 6.26 6.12
C SER A 376 -23.27 4.78 5.83
N HIS A 377 -24.49 4.50 5.34
CA HIS A 377 -24.89 3.16 4.91
C HIS A 377 -24.26 2.74 3.57
N TYR A 378 -23.71 3.70 2.81
CA TYR A 378 -22.99 3.45 1.56
C TYR A 378 -21.53 3.93 1.67
N PRO A 379 -20.72 3.26 2.53
CA PRO A 379 -19.35 3.68 2.78
C PRO A 379 -18.51 3.58 1.49
N PRO A 380 -17.62 4.56 1.22
CA PRO A 380 -16.61 4.40 0.20
C PRO A 380 -15.76 3.16 0.47
N LYS A 381 -15.57 2.34 -0.57
CA LYS A 381 -14.78 1.12 -0.50
C LYS A 381 -13.55 1.26 -1.38
N LEU A 382 -12.45 0.67 -0.95
CA LEU A 382 -11.32 0.43 -1.87
C LEU A 382 -11.64 -0.79 -2.72
N THR A 383 -11.43 -0.70 -4.02
CA THR A 383 -11.67 -1.81 -4.94
C THR A 383 -10.39 -2.27 -5.62
N ALA A 384 -10.35 -3.52 -6.02
CA ALA A 384 -9.38 -4.07 -6.94
C ALA A 384 -9.98 -4.03 -8.35
N GLY A 385 -9.57 -3.03 -9.13
CA GLY A 385 -9.99 -2.85 -10.53
C GLY A 385 -11.50 -2.66 -10.73
N LYS A 386 -12.25 -2.23 -9.71
CA LYS A 386 -13.73 -2.21 -9.67
C LYS A 386 -14.41 -3.58 -9.76
N ILE A 387 -13.66 -4.66 -9.58
CA ILE A 387 -14.19 -6.04 -9.66
C ILE A 387 -14.45 -6.58 -8.26
N PHE A 388 -13.51 -6.39 -7.34
CA PHE A 388 -13.59 -6.89 -5.97
C PHE A 388 -13.42 -5.77 -4.96
N ASP A 389 -14.22 -5.76 -3.89
CA ASP A 389 -13.99 -4.90 -2.74
C ASP A 389 -12.79 -5.43 -1.94
N LEU A 390 -11.91 -4.55 -1.47
CA LEU A 390 -10.85 -4.95 -0.53
C LEU A 390 -11.48 -5.15 0.85
N SER A 391 -11.56 -6.42 1.27
CA SER A 391 -12.18 -6.82 2.53
C SER A 391 -11.59 -8.13 3.03
N ILE A 392 -11.83 -8.46 4.30
CA ILE A 392 -11.44 -9.76 4.86
C ILE A 392 -12.16 -10.92 4.15
N ASN A 393 -13.37 -10.70 3.64
CA ASN A 393 -14.09 -11.69 2.83
C ASN A 393 -13.35 -11.99 1.52
N THR A 394 -12.82 -10.96 0.85
CA THR A 394 -12.01 -11.12 -0.37
C THR A 394 -10.71 -11.85 -0.09
N PHE A 395 -10.08 -11.61 1.07
CA PHE A 395 -8.92 -12.40 1.50
C PHE A 395 -9.26 -13.90 1.64
N GLY A 396 -10.39 -14.23 2.29
CA GLY A 396 -10.87 -15.61 2.37
C GLY A 396 -11.14 -16.23 0.99
N ALA A 397 -11.69 -15.44 0.05
CA ALA A 397 -11.90 -15.87 -1.33
C ALA A 397 -10.58 -16.12 -2.08
N VAL A 398 -9.54 -15.29 -1.87
CA VAL A 398 -8.20 -15.50 -2.43
C VAL A 398 -7.60 -16.82 -1.98
N LEU A 399 -7.62 -17.11 -0.67
CA LEU A 399 -7.09 -18.38 -0.14
C LEU A 399 -7.89 -19.60 -0.63
N LYS A 400 -9.22 -19.48 -0.70
CA LYS A 400 -10.04 -20.57 -1.25
C LYS A 400 -9.70 -20.82 -2.72
N THR A 401 -9.51 -19.75 -3.49
CA THR A 401 -9.21 -19.82 -4.93
C THR A 401 -7.81 -20.39 -5.18
N SER A 402 -6.81 -20.03 -4.36
CA SER A 402 -5.46 -20.62 -4.48
C SER A 402 -5.48 -22.13 -4.29
N VAL A 403 -6.21 -22.64 -3.28
CA VAL A 403 -6.33 -24.08 -3.04
C VAL A 403 -7.09 -24.79 -4.16
N VAL A 404 -8.11 -24.16 -4.76
CA VAL A 404 -8.82 -24.71 -5.93
C VAL A 404 -7.86 -24.83 -7.12
N TYR A 405 -7.08 -23.79 -7.41
CA TYR A 405 -6.08 -23.81 -8.47
C TYR A 405 -4.96 -24.81 -8.18
N LEU A 406 -4.57 -25.00 -6.92
CA LEU A 406 -3.62 -26.04 -6.51
C LEU A 406 -4.16 -27.43 -6.89
N ASN A 407 -5.41 -27.74 -6.56
CA ASN A 407 -6.01 -29.03 -6.90
C ASN A 407 -6.07 -29.27 -8.41
N LEU A 408 -6.39 -28.22 -9.19
CA LEU A 408 -6.37 -28.28 -10.65
C LEU A 408 -4.95 -28.52 -11.17
N LEU A 409 -3.96 -27.79 -10.66
CA LEU A 409 -2.57 -27.94 -11.06
C LEU A 409 -2.06 -29.35 -10.77
N ARG A 410 -2.35 -29.88 -9.57
CA ARG A 410 -2.02 -31.27 -9.21
C ARG A 410 -2.57 -32.25 -10.23
N THR A 411 -3.86 -32.15 -10.54
CA THR A 411 -4.54 -33.05 -11.50
C THR A 411 -3.94 -33.02 -12.90
N VAL A 412 -3.36 -31.89 -13.32
CA VAL A 412 -2.72 -31.75 -14.64
C VAL A 412 -1.26 -32.23 -14.64
N THR A 413 -0.58 -32.17 -13.50
CA THR A 413 0.83 -32.54 -13.37
C THR A 413 1.06 -33.99 -12.89
N THR A 414 0.07 -34.62 -12.25
CA THR A 414 0.04 -36.05 -11.90
C THR A 414 -0.59 -36.85 -13.02
#